data_AF-A0A839HEE3-F1
#
_entry.id   AF-A0A839HEE3-F1
#
_cell.length_a   1.000
_cell.length_b   1.000
_cell.length_c   1.000
_cell.angle_alpha   90.00
_cell.angle_beta   90.00
_cell.angle_gamma   90.00
#
_symmetry.space_group_name_H-M   'P 1'
#
loop_
_entity.id
_entity.type
_entity.pdbx_description
1 polymer ?
#
loop_
_entity_poly.entity_id
_entity_poly.type
_entity_poly.pdbx_seq_one_letter_code
_entity_poly.pdbx_strand_id
1 'polypeptide(L)'
;DVQTLKNKVQYFIEKFNQQLLIGLDDLEKLDYSIKWSRDLKRNAFSSAKTGLQYNPKLLVMSLWRPFMKKRFYAEFLVSDVFTKLHYAIHGQTLSQRNWIINISGGSAMKPFQVCSSNQPTDYEYVEKNQCLPLYTYSDDGTQHDNITDWSLNYFQQQYHDASITKRAIFDYVYAVLHDPRYREQFALNLKSEFPRIPIHPDFWAWSRIGGELVQLHAEFETVQPWPLKRVEQEIKTLPKCRLKANKTDGTIEIDSATTLMEIPAVAWEYQLGTRSALEWVLDQYKERTPKDSTIRAQFNTYQFADYKEQVIELLARVCRVSVATVNKMQQLAQLTWLSTH
;
A
#
# COMPACT_ATOMS: atom_id res chain seq x y z
N ASP A 1 -2.19 11.36 12.42
CA ASP A 1 -1.58 11.87 13.66
C ASP A 1 -1.11 10.74 14.60
N VAL A 2 0.06 10.91 15.25
CA VAL A 2 0.66 9.95 16.22
C VAL A 2 -0.10 9.98 17.54
N GLN A 3 -0.39 11.17 18.04
CA GLN A 3 -0.95 11.34 19.37
C GLN A 3 -2.36 10.73 19.45
N THR A 4 -3.15 10.94 18.41
CA THR A 4 -4.49 10.34 18.25
C THR A 4 -4.42 8.81 18.25
N LEU A 5 -3.45 8.20 17.54
CA LEU A 5 -3.29 6.75 17.54
C LEU A 5 -2.84 6.24 18.91
N LYS A 6 -1.87 6.91 19.54
CA LYS A 6 -1.43 6.60 20.90
C LYS A 6 -2.60 6.61 21.88
N ASN A 7 -3.42 7.66 21.87
CA ASN A 7 -4.59 7.77 22.75
C ASN A 7 -5.59 6.63 22.52
N LYS A 8 -5.88 6.28 21.25
CA LYS A 8 -6.74 5.14 20.90
C LYS A 8 -6.20 3.81 21.44
N VAL A 9 -4.91 3.57 21.28
CA VAL A 9 -4.26 2.34 21.74
C VAL A 9 -4.24 2.27 23.27
N GLN A 10 -3.92 3.38 23.94
CA GLN A 10 -3.94 3.43 25.41
C GLN A 10 -5.34 3.18 25.97
N TYR A 11 -6.37 3.80 25.38
CA TYR A 11 -7.76 3.52 25.73
C TYR A 11 -8.10 2.04 25.54
N PHE A 12 -7.72 1.47 24.39
CA PHE A 12 -7.97 0.06 24.10
C PHE A 12 -7.32 -0.85 25.14
N ILE A 13 -6.03 -0.63 25.45
CA ILE A 13 -5.26 -1.41 26.42
C ILE A 13 -5.86 -1.30 27.82
N GLU A 14 -6.28 -0.10 28.23
CA GLU A 14 -6.92 0.12 29.52
C GLU A 14 -8.20 -0.71 29.66
N LYS A 15 -9.10 -0.62 28.67
CA LYS A 15 -10.37 -1.36 28.67
C LYS A 15 -10.17 -2.87 28.55
N PHE A 16 -9.22 -3.30 27.72
CA PHE A 16 -8.86 -4.71 27.61
C PHE A 16 -8.35 -5.26 28.95
N ASN A 17 -7.46 -4.55 29.62
CA ASN A 17 -6.91 -4.96 30.91
C ASN A 17 -7.98 -4.94 32.02
N GLN A 18 -8.88 -3.95 32.04
CA GLN A 18 -10.02 -3.92 32.94
C GLN A 18 -10.92 -5.15 32.73
N GLN A 19 -11.21 -5.51 31.48
CA GLN A 19 -12.01 -6.70 31.17
C GLN A 19 -11.31 -7.99 31.65
N LEU A 20 -9.99 -8.09 31.49
CA LEU A 20 -9.24 -9.25 31.98
C LEU A 20 -9.38 -9.46 33.49
N LEU A 21 -9.49 -8.39 34.28
CA LEU A 21 -9.70 -8.47 35.73
C LEU A 21 -11.12 -8.92 36.09
N ILE A 22 -12.11 -8.56 35.28
CA ILE A 22 -13.52 -8.95 35.47
C ILE A 22 -13.74 -10.41 35.03
N GLY A 23 -12.93 -10.90 34.09
CA GLY A 23 -13.07 -12.20 33.45
C GLY A 23 -13.67 -12.09 32.06
N LEU A 24 -13.47 -13.12 31.25
CA LEU A 24 -13.91 -13.18 29.85
C LEU A 24 -14.99 -14.24 29.60
N ASP A 25 -15.37 -15.01 30.61
CA ASP A 25 -16.19 -16.22 30.47
C ASP A 25 -17.62 -15.94 30.00
N ASP A 26 -18.10 -14.72 30.22
CA ASP A 26 -19.43 -14.26 29.85
C ASP A 26 -19.37 -13.24 28.70
N LEU A 27 -19.70 -13.69 27.49
CA LEU A 27 -19.66 -12.86 26.28
C LEU A 27 -20.66 -11.69 26.30
N GLU A 28 -21.72 -11.78 27.12
CA GLU A 28 -22.71 -10.72 27.28
C GLU A 28 -22.17 -9.57 28.14
N LYS A 29 -21.13 -9.83 28.96
CA LYS A 29 -20.50 -8.85 29.86
C LYS A 29 -19.22 -8.22 29.31
N LEU A 30 -18.90 -8.43 28.04
CA LEU A 30 -17.74 -7.79 27.43
C LEU A 30 -17.95 -6.28 27.27
N ASP A 31 -16.92 -5.50 27.57
CA ASP A 31 -16.89 -4.06 27.26
C ASP A 31 -16.77 -3.86 25.74
N TYR A 32 -17.90 -3.53 25.10
CA TYR A 32 -17.98 -3.23 23.66
C TYR A 32 -17.60 -1.79 23.31
N SER A 33 -17.07 -1.00 24.27
CA SER A 33 -16.40 0.25 23.93
C SER A 33 -15.07 0.01 23.20
N ILE A 34 -14.56 -1.22 23.23
CA ILE A 34 -13.49 -1.72 22.36
C ILE A 34 -14.00 -2.79 21.40
N LYS A 35 -13.33 -2.90 20.25
CA LYS A 35 -13.68 -3.90 19.24
C LYS A 35 -13.06 -5.25 19.58
N TRP A 36 -13.90 -6.25 19.81
CA TRP A 36 -13.49 -7.63 19.98
C TRP A 36 -13.48 -8.38 18.64
N SER A 37 -12.39 -9.09 18.36
CA SER A 37 -12.29 -10.03 17.25
C SER A 37 -12.26 -11.48 17.73
N ARG A 38 -12.42 -12.43 16.80
CA ARG A 38 -12.28 -13.86 17.10
C ARG A 38 -10.89 -14.17 17.63
N ASP A 39 -9.85 -13.62 17.00
CA ASP A 39 -8.47 -13.91 17.35
C ASP A 39 -8.07 -13.25 18.67
N LEU A 40 -8.52 -12.00 18.92
CA LEU A 40 -8.32 -11.35 20.21
C LEU A 40 -8.96 -12.15 21.34
N LYS A 41 -10.22 -12.58 21.16
CA LYS A 41 -10.89 -13.45 22.12
C LYS A 41 -10.07 -14.73 22.35
N ARG A 42 -9.75 -15.46 21.27
CA ARG A 42 -8.96 -16.71 21.36
C ARG A 42 -7.65 -16.49 22.13
N ASN A 43 -6.86 -15.49 21.73
CA ASN A 43 -5.56 -15.18 22.34
C ASN A 43 -5.72 -14.79 23.81
N ALA A 44 -6.77 -14.03 24.14
CA ALA A 44 -7.05 -13.64 25.51
C ALA A 44 -7.44 -14.84 26.38
N PHE A 45 -8.30 -15.73 25.88
CA PHE A 45 -8.74 -16.95 26.57
C PHE A 45 -7.63 -18.01 26.70
N SER A 46 -6.75 -18.13 25.69
CA SER A 46 -5.72 -19.18 25.65
C SER A 46 -4.40 -18.77 26.31
N SER A 47 -4.09 -17.47 26.32
CA SER A 47 -2.70 -17.01 26.55
C SER A 47 -2.58 -15.76 27.42
N ALA A 48 -3.60 -14.92 27.54
CA ALA A 48 -3.49 -13.63 28.23
C ALA A 48 -4.17 -13.65 29.61
N LYS A 49 -3.50 -14.26 30.60
CA LYS A 49 -3.65 -13.79 32.00
C LYS A 49 -2.77 -12.57 32.29
N THR A 50 -1.91 -12.19 31.36
CA THR A 50 -1.05 -11.00 31.44
C THR A 50 -1.67 -9.89 30.61
N GLY A 51 -1.98 -8.75 31.23
CA GLY A 51 -2.49 -7.58 30.53
C GLY A 51 -1.50 -7.02 29.49
N LEU A 52 -2.00 -6.19 28.59
CA LEU A 52 -1.22 -5.48 27.60
C LEU A 52 -0.54 -4.24 28.21
N GLN A 53 0.61 -3.87 27.67
CA GLN A 53 1.27 -2.60 27.98
C GLN A 53 1.56 -1.83 26.70
N TYR A 54 1.37 -0.52 26.75
CA TYR A 54 1.69 0.33 25.61
C TYR A 54 3.20 0.35 25.38
N ASN A 55 3.61 0.01 24.16
CA ASN A 55 5.00 0.05 23.74
C ASN A 55 5.16 0.94 22.50
N PRO A 56 5.80 2.12 22.61
CA PRO A 56 5.97 3.02 21.47
C PRO A 56 6.78 2.41 20.32
N LYS A 57 7.58 1.37 20.57
CA LYS A 57 8.36 0.67 19.52
C LYS A 57 7.47 -0.11 18.54
N LEU A 58 6.22 -0.39 18.90
CA LEU A 58 5.26 -1.07 18.03
C LEU A 58 4.52 -0.10 17.08
N LEU A 59 4.78 1.21 17.18
CA LEU A 59 4.26 2.18 16.22
C LEU A 59 5.07 2.13 14.93
N VAL A 60 4.48 1.57 13.89
CA VAL A 60 5.11 1.38 12.58
C VAL A 60 4.37 2.15 11.50
N MET A 61 5.10 2.58 10.48
CA MET A 61 4.50 3.15 9.27
C MET A 61 4.14 2.02 8.32
N SER A 62 2.92 2.05 7.78
CA SER A 62 2.47 1.12 6.75
C SER A 62 1.74 1.85 5.62
N LEU A 63 1.70 1.22 4.45
CA LEU A 63 0.81 1.63 3.36
C LEU A 63 -0.57 1.03 3.59
N TRP A 64 -1.52 1.89 3.93
CA TRP A 64 -2.90 1.50 4.14
C TRP A 64 -3.60 1.25 2.81
N ARG A 65 -3.46 2.17 1.85
CA ARG A 65 -4.00 2.08 0.48
C ARG A 65 -2.94 2.62 -0.48
N PRO A 66 -3.10 2.48 -1.80
CA PRO A 66 -2.14 3.00 -2.76
C PRO A 66 -1.84 4.47 -2.47
N PHE A 67 -0.55 4.79 -2.35
CA PHE A 67 -0.05 6.14 -2.06
C PHE A 67 -0.54 6.76 -0.72
N MET A 68 -1.09 5.95 0.19
CA MET A 68 -1.56 6.40 1.49
C MET A 68 -0.82 5.70 2.62
N LYS A 69 0.05 6.45 3.30
CA LYS A 69 0.72 5.98 4.52
C LYS A 69 -0.13 6.22 5.77
N LYS A 70 -0.20 5.25 6.66
CA LYS A 70 -0.76 5.39 8.01
C LYS A 70 0.17 4.80 9.04
N ARG A 71 0.03 5.26 10.28
CA ARG A 71 0.63 4.58 11.42
C ARG A 71 -0.26 3.43 11.86
N PHE A 72 0.37 2.33 12.20
CA PHE A 72 -0.23 1.12 12.70
C PHE A 72 0.47 0.74 14.00
N TYR A 73 -0.27 0.19 14.97
CA TYR A 73 0.28 -0.32 16.21
C TYR A 73 0.40 -1.85 16.10
N ALA A 74 1.60 -2.33 15.80
CA ALA A 74 1.90 -3.72 15.45
C ALA A 74 2.02 -4.63 16.67
N GLU A 75 1.00 -4.61 17.54
CA GLU A 75 0.86 -5.54 18.64
C GLU A 75 0.24 -6.84 18.14
N PHE A 76 0.99 -7.93 18.32
CA PHE A 76 0.64 -9.26 17.81
C PHE A 76 -0.66 -9.77 18.43
N LEU A 77 -0.89 -9.52 19.72
CA LEU A 77 -2.08 -10.03 20.42
C LEU A 77 -3.40 -9.40 19.94
N VAL A 78 -3.36 -8.16 19.44
CA VAL A 78 -4.53 -7.39 19.02
C VAL A 78 -4.70 -7.33 17.49
N SER A 79 -3.85 -8.05 16.75
CA SER A 79 -3.84 -8.05 15.29
C SER A 79 -4.23 -9.43 14.76
N ASP A 80 -5.43 -9.53 14.17
CA ASP A 80 -6.04 -10.81 13.76
C ASP A 80 -5.17 -11.66 12.83
N VAL A 81 -4.53 -11.04 11.84
CA VAL A 81 -3.70 -11.72 10.83
C VAL A 81 -2.31 -11.10 10.79
N PHE A 82 -1.66 -11.03 11.94
CA PHE A 82 -0.26 -10.65 12.05
C PHE A 82 0.58 -11.88 12.35
N THR A 83 1.58 -12.16 11.51
CA THR A 83 2.28 -13.45 11.47
C THR A 83 3.79 -13.27 11.40
N LYS A 84 4.54 -14.35 11.66
CA LYS A 84 6.00 -14.38 11.52
C LYS A 84 6.50 -13.95 10.13
N LEU A 85 5.68 -14.12 9.08
CA LEU A 85 6.02 -13.66 7.74
C LEU A 85 6.22 -12.13 7.68
N HIS A 86 5.49 -11.35 8.47
CA HIS A 86 5.68 -9.91 8.50
C HIS A 86 7.07 -9.53 9.01
N TYR A 87 7.55 -10.21 10.07
CA TYR A 87 8.91 -10.06 10.57
C TYR A 87 9.95 -10.60 9.59
N ALA A 88 9.66 -11.70 8.89
CA ALA A 88 10.55 -12.21 7.85
C ALA A 88 10.68 -11.24 6.66
N ILE A 89 9.67 -10.40 6.37
CA ILE A 89 9.71 -9.45 5.26
C ILE A 89 10.32 -8.10 5.68
N HIS A 90 10.03 -7.65 6.90
CA HIS A 90 10.32 -6.28 7.37
C HIS A 90 11.23 -6.21 8.61
N GLY A 91 11.74 -7.35 9.06
CA GLY A 91 12.53 -7.46 10.27
C GLY A 91 11.75 -7.49 11.56
N GLN A 92 12.47 -7.77 12.65
CA GLN A 92 11.93 -7.77 14.02
C GLN A 92 11.33 -6.41 14.44
N THR A 93 11.84 -5.31 13.89
CA THR A 93 11.31 -3.96 14.15
C THR A 93 10.26 -3.52 13.15
N LEU A 94 9.98 -4.34 12.11
CA LEU A 94 9.08 -4.03 10.99
C LEU A 94 9.45 -2.74 10.24
N SER A 95 10.70 -2.31 10.37
CA SER A 95 11.23 -1.07 9.79
C SER A 95 12.38 -1.32 8.83
N GLN A 96 12.78 -2.58 8.63
CA GLN A 96 13.85 -2.92 7.71
C GLN A 96 13.33 -2.74 6.29
N ARG A 97 14.14 -2.03 5.50
CA ARG A 97 13.77 -1.61 4.17
C ARG A 97 13.92 -2.78 3.20
N ASN A 98 12.87 -3.05 2.44
CA ASN A 98 12.84 -4.10 1.43
C ASN A 98 12.32 -3.52 0.10
N TRP A 99 12.34 -4.31 -0.98
CA TRP A 99 11.60 -4.02 -2.20
C TRP A 99 10.55 -5.10 -2.36
N ILE A 100 9.29 -4.72 -2.49
CA ILE A 100 8.18 -5.68 -2.46
C ILE A 100 7.30 -5.41 -3.67
N ILE A 101 6.99 -6.47 -4.42
CA ILE A 101 5.91 -6.45 -5.41
C ILE A 101 4.64 -6.85 -4.67
N ASN A 102 3.70 -5.92 -4.56
CA ASN A 102 2.38 -6.19 -4.00
C ASN A 102 1.44 -6.47 -5.16
N ILE A 103 0.78 -7.62 -5.16
CA ILE A 103 -0.22 -7.99 -6.17
C ILE A 103 -1.58 -8.21 -5.52
N SER A 104 -2.66 -7.95 -6.28
CA SER A 104 -4.00 -8.34 -5.87
C SER A 104 -4.09 -9.86 -5.71
N GLY A 105 -4.67 -10.32 -4.60
CA GLY A 105 -4.84 -11.75 -4.34
C GLY A 105 -5.94 -12.42 -5.15
N GLY A 106 -5.97 -13.75 -5.12
CA GLY A 106 -7.00 -14.55 -5.78
C GLY A 106 -8.43 -14.17 -5.39
N SER A 107 -9.35 -14.28 -6.35
CA SER A 107 -10.75 -13.89 -6.22
C SER A 107 -10.95 -12.39 -5.95
N ALA A 108 -10.02 -11.53 -6.40
CA ALA A 108 -10.24 -10.10 -6.42
C ALA A 108 -11.43 -9.76 -7.33
N MET A 109 -12.27 -8.83 -6.89
CA MET A 109 -13.45 -8.40 -7.65
C MET A 109 -13.11 -7.30 -8.67
N LYS A 110 -11.93 -6.69 -8.53
CA LYS A 110 -11.44 -5.59 -9.36
C LYS A 110 -10.40 -6.08 -10.39
N PRO A 111 -10.09 -5.29 -11.42
CA PRO A 111 -8.97 -5.57 -12.31
C PRO A 111 -7.67 -5.83 -11.55
N PHE A 112 -6.80 -6.69 -12.10
CA PHE A 112 -5.52 -7.05 -11.50
C PHE A 112 -4.72 -5.79 -11.12
N GLN A 113 -4.21 -5.79 -9.90
CA GLN A 113 -3.47 -4.65 -9.34
C GLN A 113 -2.06 -5.09 -9.00
N VAL A 114 -1.08 -4.24 -9.30
CA VAL A 114 0.28 -4.43 -8.84
C VAL A 114 0.90 -3.07 -8.50
N CYS A 115 1.57 -2.99 -7.35
CA CYS A 115 2.26 -1.77 -6.93
C CYS A 115 3.43 -2.12 -6.00
N SER A 116 4.56 -1.44 -6.16
CA SER A 116 5.73 -1.69 -5.32
C SER A 116 5.63 -0.95 -3.99
N SER A 117 6.25 -1.52 -2.95
CA SER A 117 6.43 -0.87 -1.66
C SER A 117 7.81 -1.16 -1.09
N ASN A 118 8.22 -0.33 -0.14
CA ASN A 118 9.44 -0.50 0.65
C ASN A 118 9.20 -0.58 2.17
N GLN A 119 7.93 -0.74 2.57
CA GLN A 119 7.46 -0.74 3.96
C GLN A 119 6.23 -1.66 4.08
N PRO A 120 5.79 -2.00 5.31
CA PRO A 120 4.61 -2.83 5.52
C PRO A 120 3.38 -2.32 4.78
N THR A 121 2.59 -3.24 4.23
CA THR A 121 1.38 -2.96 3.45
C THR A 121 0.18 -3.62 4.11
N ASP A 122 -0.95 -2.91 4.14
CA ASP A 122 -2.22 -3.45 4.62
C ASP A 122 -2.73 -4.56 3.69
N TYR A 123 -3.56 -5.46 4.23
CA TYR A 123 -4.21 -6.52 3.45
C TYR A 123 -5.03 -5.96 2.28
N GLU A 124 -5.58 -4.76 2.41
CA GLU A 124 -6.36 -4.13 1.35
C GLU A 124 -5.56 -3.07 0.58
N TYR A 125 -4.23 -3.08 0.65
CA TYR A 125 -3.36 -2.17 -0.11
C TYR A 125 -3.61 -2.24 -1.62
N VAL A 126 -3.58 -3.45 -2.20
CA VAL A 126 -3.95 -3.72 -3.60
C VAL A 126 -5.04 -4.78 -3.71
N GLU A 127 -5.94 -4.83 -2.71
CA GLU A 127 -7.02 -5.82 -2.54
C GLU A 127 -6.54 -7.26 -2.33
N LYS A 128 -6.82 -7.82 -1.15
CA LYS A 128 -6.35 -9.17 -0.76
C LYS A 128 -4.84 -9.35 -0.98
N ASN A 129 -4.10 -8.32 -0.62
CA ASN A 129 -2.71 -8.10 -0.97
C ASN A 129 -1.82 -9.32 -0.69
N GLN A 130 -1.03 -9.71 -1.70
CA GLN A 130 0.05 -10.67 -1.57
C GLN A 130 1.38 -9.97 -1.78
N CYS A 131 2.30 -10.15 -0.84
CA CYS A 131 3.62 -9.53 -0.85
C CYS A 131 4.66 -10.49 -1.41
N LEU A 132 5.35 -10.09 -2.48
CA LEU A 132 6.49 -10.79 -3.05
C LEU A 132 7.75 -9.97 -2.78
N PRO A 133 8.45 -10.21 -1.66
CA PRO A 133 9.61 -9.42 -1.27
C PRO A 133 10.85 -9.86 -2.05
N LEU A 134 11.78 -8.92 -2.28
CA LEU A 134 13.09 -9.19 -2.84
C LEU A 134 13.99 -9.93 -1.83
N TYR A 135 13.87 -9.55 -0.56
CA TYR A 135 14.64 -10.14 0.54
C TYR A 135 13.76 -10.74 1.63
N THR A 136 14.33 -11.62 2.43
CA THR A 136 13.80 -12.03 3.73
C THR A 136 14.84 -11.81 4.82
N TYR A 137 14.40 -11.72 6.07
CA TYR A 137 15.24 -11.46 7.24
C TYR A 137 15.09 -12.58 8.26
N SER A 138 16.22 -13.06 8.77
CA SER A 138 16.27 -13.96 9.94
C SER A 138 16.00 -13.20 11.24
N ASP A 139 15.81 -13.93 12.33
CA ASP A 139 15.53 -13.34 13.65
C ASP A 139 16.66 -12.45 14.17
N ASP A 140 17.90 -12.70 13.75
CA ASP A 140 19.09 -11.89 14.04
C ASP A 140 19.23 -10.64 13.13
N GLY A 141 18.33 -10.47 12.15
CA GLY A 141 18.36 -9.41 11.16
C GLY A 141 19.22 -9.70 9.92
N THR A 142 19.79 -10.89 9.79
CA THR A 142 20.52 -11.29 8.58
C THR A 142 19.60 -11.31 7.37
N GLN A 143 19.99 -10.61 6.31
CA GLN A 143 19.23 -10.51 5.05
C GLN A 143 19.57 -11.67 4.11
N HIS A 144 18.56 -12.27 3.51
CA HIS A 144 18.65 -13.36 2.52
C HIS A 144 17.91 -12.99 1.24
N ASP A 145 18.43 -13.40 0.09
CA ASP A 145 17.70 -13.29 -1.17
C ASP A 145 16.44 -14.17 -1.14
N ASN A 146 15.32 -13.63 -1.61
CA ASN A 146 14.09 -14.40 -1.76
C ASN A 146 13.92 -15.02 -3.17
N ILE A 147 14.79 -14.65 -4.11
CA ILE A 147 14.90 -15.32 -5.41
C ILE A 147 15.91 -16.46 -5.27
N THR A 148 15.49 -17.66 -5.63
CA THR A 148 16.32 -18.87 -5.52
C THR A 148 17.46 -18.87 -6.53
N ASP A 149 18.56 -19.55 -6.19
CA ASP A 149 19.67 -19.75 -7.13
C ASP A 149 19.26 -20.59 -8.34
N TRP A 150 18.26 -21.47 -8.18
CA TRP A 150 17.66 -22.19 -9.29
C TRP A 150 17.03 -21.24 -10.31
N SER A 151 16.22 -20.27 -9.85
CA SER A 151 15.62 -19.26 -10.73
C SER A 151 16.69 -18.39 -11.40
N LEU A 152 17.74 -18.00 -10.66
CA LEU A 152 18.86 -17.26 -11.22
C LEU A 152 19.52 -18.03 -12.37
N ASN A 153 19.89 -19.28 -12.12
CA ASN A 153 20.51 -20.16 -13.12
C ASN A 153 19.61 -20.38 -14.33
N TYR A 154 18.30 -20.54 -14.12
CA TYR A 154 17.33 -20.66 -15.21
C TYR A 154 17.37 -19.43 -16.12
N PHE A 155 17.25 -18.21 -15.57
CA PHE A 155 17.30 -16.98 -16.37
C PHE A 155 18.65 -16.81 -17.09
N GLN A 156 19.77 -17.04 -16.39
CA GLN A 156 21.10 -16.94 -17.01
C GLN A 156 21.29 -17.92 -18.18
N GLN A 157 20.75 -19.14 -18.07
CA GLN A 157 20.80 -20.12 -19.14
C GLN A 157 19.86 -19.76 -20.30
N GLN A 158 18.62 -19.36 -20.02
CA GLN A 158 17.64 -18.99 -21.06
C GLN A 158 18.12 -17.80 -21.90
N TYR A 159 18.77 -16.82 -21.29
CA TYR A 159 19.27 -15.62 -21.98
C TYR A 159 20.74 -15.72 -22.40
N HIS A 160 21.43 -16.82 -22.09
CA HIS A 160 22.87 -16.99 -22.31
C HIS A 160 23.71 -15.84 -21.72
N ASP A 161 23.32 -15.34 -20.54
CA ASP A 161 23.92 -14.17 -19.92
C ASP A 161 24.12 -14.37 -18.41
N ALA A 162 25.37 -14.60 -18.02
CA ALA A 162 25.77 -14.78 -16.62
C ALA A 162 25.77 -13.49 -15.79
N SER A 163 25.62 -12.32 -16.41
CA SER A 163 25.56 -11.02 -15.71
C SER A 163 24.17 -10.73 -15.12
N ILE A 164 23.14 -11.51 -15.49
CA ILE A 164 21.80 -11.42 -14.89
C ILE A 164 21.91 -11.67 -13.39
N THR A 165 21.30 -10.77 -12.61
CA THR A 165 21.25 -10.85 -11.14
C THR A 165 19.83 -11.12 -10.67
N LYS A 166 19.68 -11.59 -9.42
CA LYS A 166 18.38 -11.75 -8.77
C LYS A 166 17.57 -10.44 -8.74
N ARG A 167 18.23 -9.31 -8.50
CA ARG A 167 17.58 -7.99 -8.59
C ARG A 167 17.03 -7.71 -9.99
N ALA A 168 17.81 -7.99 -11.03
CA ALA A 168 17.37 -7.79 -12.39
C ALA A 168 16.15 -8.67 -12.74
N ILE A 169 16.09 -9.91 -12.21
CA ILE A 169 14.93 -10.79 -12.35
C ILE A 169 13.70 -10.22 -11.64
N PHE A 170 13.86 -9.72 -10.42
CA PHE A 170 12.77 -9.06 -9.68
C PHE A 170 12.18 -7.88 -10.46
N ASP A 171 13.05 -7.04 -11.01
CA ASP A 171 12.67 -5.89 -11.81
C ASP A 171 11.99 -6.35 -13.12
N TYR A 172 12.51 -7.37 -13.79
CA TYR A 172 11.89 -7.99 -14.98
C TYR A 172 10.46 -8.48 -14.70
N VAL A 173 10.25 -9.21 -13.59
CA VAL A 173 8.92 -9.67 -13.17
C VAL A 173 7.96 -8.49 -13.01
N TYR A 174 8.42 -7.41 -12.39
CA TYR A 174 7.59 -6.22 -12.21
C TYR A 174 7.20 -5.55 -13.53
N ALA A 175 8.09 -5.53 -14.52
CA ALA A 175 7.80 -5.04 -15.87
C ALA A 175 6.73 -5.89 -16.56
N VAL A 176 6.86 -7.22 -16.53
CA VAL A 176 5.86 -8.14 -17.11
C VAL A 176 4.48 -7.92 -16.48
N LEU A 177 4.42 -7.78 -15.15
CA LEU A 177 3.17 -7.50 -14.44
C LEU A 177 2.59 -6.11 -14.76
N HIS A 178 3.34 -5.20 -15.39
CA HIS A 178 2.88 -3.89 -15.85
C HIS A 178 2.56 -3.82 -17.34
N ASP A 179 2.94 -4.82 -18.12
CA ASP A 179 2.67 -4.84 -19.55
C ASP A 179 1.15 -5.00 -19.82
N PRO A 180 0.53 -4.06 -20.58
CA PRO A 180 -0.90 -4.11 -20.84
C PRO A 180 -1.31 -5.36 -21.62
N ARG A 181 -0.45 -5.85 -22.53
CA ARG A 181 -0.74 -7.05 -23.34
C ARG A 181 -0.75 -8.31 -22.47
N TYR A 182 0.19 -8.46 -21.54
CA TYR A 182 0.17 -9.52 -20.54
C TYR A 182 -1.10 -9.50 -19.70
N ARG A 183 -1.48 -8.33 -19.16
CA ARG A 183 -2.69 -8.20 -18.33
C ARG A 183 -3.96 -8.51 -19.11
N GLU A 184 -4.01 -8.16 -20.39
CA GLU A 184 -5.14 -8.45 -21.27
C GLU A 184 -5.21 -9.94 -21.61
N GLN A 185 -4.11 -10.54 -22.07
CA GLN A 185 -4.07 -11.96 -22.45
C GLN A 185 -4.42 -12.88 -21.29
N PHE A 186 -3.92 -12.59 -20.08
CA PHE A 186 -4.10 -13.42 -18.89
C PHE A 186 -5.16 -12.88 -17.92
N ALA A 187 -6.05 -11.99 -18.36
CA ALA A 187 -7.02 -11.31 -17.49
C ALA A 187 -7.89 -12.25 -16.65
N LEU A 188 -8.26 -13.42 -17.19
CA LEU A 188 -9.02 -14.44 -16.46
C LEU A 188 -8.15 -15.14 -15.41
N ASN A 189 -6.94 -15.59 -15.78
CA ASN A 189 -6.02 -16.25 -14.85
C ASN A 189 -5.62 -15.32 -13.71
N LEU A 190 -5.29 -14.06 -14.00
CA LEU A 190 -4.88 -13.08 -12.98
C LEU A 190 -5.98 -12.77 -11.94
N LYS A 191 -7.25 -13.12 -12.21
CA LYS A 191 -8.33 -13.00 -11.22
C LYS A 191 -8.41 -14.18 -10.26
N SER A 192 -8.01 -15.38 -10.67
CA SER A 192 -8.23 -16.63 -9.93
C SER A 192 -6.95 -17.34 -9.50
N GLU A 193 -5.82 -17.06 -10.15
CA GLU A 193 -4.57 -17.80 -10.02
C GLU A 193 -3.38 -16.87 -9.77
N PHE A 194 -2.31 -17.46 -9.25
CA PHE A 194 -1.05 -16.74 -9.07
C PHE A 194 -0.40 -16.42 -10.43
N PRO A 195 0.13 -15.22 -10.67
CA PRO A 195 0.69 -14.83 -11.96
C PRO A 195 1.85 -15.74 -12.39
N ARG A 196 1.85 -16.14 -13.67
CA ARG A 196 2.95 -16.86 -14.32
C ARG A 196 3.70 -15.90 -15.24
N ILE A 197 5.03 -15.91 -15.16
CA ILE A 197 5.87 -14.91 -15.83
C ILE A 197 6.47 -15.52 -17.11
N PRO A 198 6.05 -15.06 -18.31
CA PRO A 198 6.68 -15.47 -19.56
C PRO A 198 8.11 -14.95 -19.72
N ILE A 199 8.85 -15.62 -20.60
CA ILE A 199 10.18 -15.21 -21.07
C ILE A 199 10.01 -14.40 -22.35
N HIS A 200 10.50 -13.17 -22.34
CA HIS A 200 10.43 -12.24 -23.45
C HIS A 200 11.83 -11.97 -24.01
N PRO A 201 11.96 -11.67 -25.31
CA PRO A 201 13.21 -11.18 -25.87
C PRO A 201 13.67 -9.91 -25.14
N ASP A 202 14.98 -9.65 -25.16
CA ASP A 202 15.61 -8.45 -24.59
C ASP A 202 15.38 -8.28 -23.07
N PHE A 203 15.78 -9.29 -22.27
CA PHE A 203 15.70 -9.29 -20.81
C PHE A 203 16.02 -7.93 -20.16
N TRP A 204 17.14 -7.32 -20.56
CA TRP A 204 17.61 -6.05 -19.98
C TRP A 204 16.70 -4.86 -20.28
N ALA A 205 16.00 -4.85 -21.43
CA ALA A 205 15.06 -3.79 -21.73
C ALA A 205 13.86 -3.84 -20.78
N TRP A 206 13.29 -5.03 -20.58
CA TRP A 206 12.22 -5.29 -19.62
C TRP A 206 12.66 -5.01 -18.18
N SER A 207 13.81 -5.57 -17.77
CA SER A 207 14.36 -5.40 -16.43
C SER A 207 14.60 -3.93 -16.08
N ARG A 208 15.20 -3.15 -17.00
CA ARG A 208 15.44 -1.72 -16.78
C ARG A 208 14.15 -0.94 -16.55
N ILE A 209 13.13 -1.13 -17.40
CA ILE A 209 11.84 -0.45 -17.24
C ILE A 209 11.17 -0.87 -15.93
N GLY A 210 11.25 -2.16 -15.61
CA GLY A 210 10.73 -2.70 -14.35
C GLY A 210 11.39 -2.10 -13.12
N GLY A 211 12.71 -1.95 -13.12
CA GLY A 211 13.46 -1.37 -12.00
C GLY A 211 13.11 0.11 -11.78
N GLU A 212 12.95 0.86 -12.86
CA GLU A 212 12.46 2.24 -12.80
C GLU A 212 11.04 2.32 -12.23
N LEU A 213 10.14 1.43 -12.64
CA LEU A 213 8.77 1.33 -12.10
C LEU A 213 8.74 0.91 -10.62
N VAL A 214 9.57 -0.06 -10.21
CA VAL A 214 9.73 -0.50 -8.81
C VAL A 214 10.11 0.71 -7.94
N GLN A 215 11.15 1.42 -8.36
CA GLN A 215 11.64 2.59 -7.63
C GLN A 215 10.58 3.69 -7.56
N LEU A 216 9.99 4.04 -8.70
CA LEU A 216 8.98 5.08 -8.82
C LEU A 216 7.78 4.84 -7.88
N HIS A 217 7.31 3.60 -7.76
CA HIS A 217 6.12 3.27 -6.97
C HIS A 217 6.45 3.16 -5.47
N ALA A 218 7.57 2.52 -5.09
CA ALA A 218 7.93 2.36 -3.69
C ALA A 218 8.46 3.66 -3.06
N GLU A 219 9.03 4.57 -3.85
CA GLU A 219 9.57 5.86 -3.41
C GLU A 219 8.72 7.06 -3.85
N PHE A 220 7.42 6.88 -4.08
CA PHE A 220 6.54 7.94 -4.61
C PHE A 220 6.59 9.28 -3.85
N GLU A 221 6.91 9.27 -2.55
CA GLU A 221 7.03 10.49 -1.74
C GLU A 221 8.33 11.27 -1.98
N THR A 222 9.34 10.71 -2.63
CA THR A 222 10.60 11.41 -2.94
C THR A 222 10.67 11.89 -4.38
N VAL A 223 9.71 11.47 -5.21
CA VAL A 223 9.60 11.86 -6.62
C VAL A 223 9.41 13.37 -6.74
N GLN A 224 10.07 13.98 -7.72
CA GLN A 224 9.90 15.40 -8.03
C GLN A 224 8.45 15.70 -8.42
N PRO A 225 7.77 16.64 -7.74
CA PRO A 225 6.37 16.94 -8.00
C PRO A 225 6.10 17.30 -9.48
N TRP A 226 4.91 16.97 -9.97
CA TRP A 226 4.41 17.55 -11.21
C TRP A 226 4.08 19.03 -10.98
N PRO A 227 4.44 19.95 -11.90
CA PRO A 227 4.19 21.38 -11.71
C PRO A 227 2.71 21.73 -11.94
N LEU A 228 1.85 21.35 -11.01
CA LEU A 228 0.42 21.66 -11.05
C LEU A 228 0.20 23.15 -10.79
N LYS A 229 -0.71 23.77 -11.55
CA LYS A 229 -1.09 25.17 -11.34
C LYS A 229 -2.10 25.25 -10.20
N ARG A 230 -1.72 25.93 -9.11
CA ARG A 230 -2.61 26.20 -7.97
C ARG A 230 -3.28 27.56 -8.15
N VAL A 231 -4.61 27.58 -8.08
CA VAL A 231 -5.42 28.79 -8.08
C VAL A 231 -6.12 28.92 -6.73
N GLU A 232 -5.99 30.10 -6.13
CA GLU A 232 -6.63 30.47 -4.88
C GLU A 232 -7.74 31.49 -5.15
N GLN A 233 -8.89 31.28 -4.52
CA GLN A 233 -10.02 32.18 -4.54
C GLN A 233 -10.16 32.82 -3.15
N GLU A 234 -10.35 34.15 -3.13
CA GLU A 234 -10.67 34.84 -1.89
C GLU A 234 -12.07 34.45 -1.41
N ILE A 235 -12.14 33.90 -0.20
CA ILE A 235 -13.40 33.57 0.45
C ILE A 235 -13.46 34.21 1.84
N LYS A 236 -14.65 34.67 2.23
CA LYS A 236 -14.89 35.35 3.52
C LYS A 236 -15.06 34.37 4.70
N THR A 237 -15.16 33.08 4.42
CA THR A 237 -15.44 32.02 5.39
C THR A 237 -14.35 30.96 5.39
N LEU A 238 -14.32 30.11 6.43
CA LEU A 238 -13.40 28.96 6.45
C LEU A 238 -13.60 28.07 5.21
N PRO A 239 -12.52 27.67 4.50
CA PRO A 239 -12.62 26.79 3.35
C PRO A 239 -13.26 25.45 3.68
N LYS A 240 -14.22 25.01 2.86
CA LYS A 240 -14.87 23.70 2.99
C LYS A 240 -14.17 22.68 2.11
N CYS A 241 -13.74 21.55 2.69
CA CYS A 241 -13.14 20.43 1.96
C CYS A 241 -14.03 19.96 0.79
N ARG A 242 -13.43 19.77 -0.40
CA ARG A 242 -14.14 19.30 -1.61
C ARG A 242 -13.55 18.01 -2.16
N LEU A 243 -12.22 17.93 -2.32
CA LEU A 243 -11.48 16.78 -2.85
C LEU A 243 -12.16 16.12 -4.06
N LYS A 244 -12.50 16.93 -5.06
CA LYS A 244 -13.28 16.53 -6.23
C LYS A 244 -12.48 16.74 -7.51
N ALA A 245 -12.28 15.67 -8.27
CA ALA A 245 -11.63 15.72 -9.57
C ALA A 245 -12.64 15.95 -10.70
N ASN A 246 -12.27 16.79 -11.67
CA ASN A 246 -12.87 16.86 -12.98
C ASN A 246 -11.80 16.46 -14.01
N LYS A 247 -11.91 15.22 -14.50
CA LYS A 247 -10.91 14.61 -15.39
C LYS A 247 -10.90 15.25 -16.77
N THR A 248 -12.07 15.67 -17.25
CA THR A 248 -12.23 16.30 -18.58
C THR A 248 -11.55 17.66 -18.63
N ASP A 249 -11.73 18.47 -17.58
CA ASP A 249 -11.15 19.81 -17.50
C ASP A 249 -9.72 19.80 -16.93
N GLY A 250 -9.21 18.64 -16.50
CA GLY A 250 -7.89 18.52 -15.89
C GLY A 250 -7.76 19.33 -14.60
N THR A 251 -8.79 19.30 -13.75
CA THR A 251 -8.83 20.06 -12.47
C THR A 251 -9.14 19.18 -11.26
N ILE A 252 -8.66 19.60 -10.09
CA ILE A 252 -8.99 19.02 -8.79
C ILE A 252 -9.33 20.16 -7.82
N GLU A 253 -10.58 20.21 -7.38
CA GLU A 253 -11.02 21.09 -6.30
C GLU A 253 -10.55 20.50 -4.96
N ILE A 254 -9.64 21.18 -4.28
CA ILE A 254 -9.09 20.74 -2.99
C ILE A 254 -10.09 21.10 -1.88
N ASP A 255 -10.46 22.37 -1.83
CA ASP A 255 -11.50 22.92 -0.97
C ASP A 255 -12.25 24.04 -1.72
N SER A 256 -13.09 24.80 -1.02
CA SER A 256 -13.85 25.89 -1.63
C SER A 256 -13.02 27.12 -2.03
N ALA A 257 -11.75 27.22 -1.63
CA ALA A 257 -10.85 28.31 -1.98
C ALA A 257 -9.79 27.86 -3.01
N THR A 258 -9.34 26.61 -2.95
CA THR A 258 -8.16 26.14 -3.68
C THR A 258 -8.52 25.11 -4.74
N THR A 259 -8.06 25.36 -5.97
CA THR A 259 -8.17 24.42 -7.10
C THR A 259 -6.81 24.16 -7.72
N LEU A 260 -6.50 22.90 -7.97
CA LEU A 260 -5.36 22.50 -8.81
C LEU A 260 -5.83 22.35 -10.24
N MET A 261 -5.08 22.91 -11.18
CA MET A 261 -5.34 22.91 -12.61
C MET A 261 -4.17 22.30 -13.37
N GLU A 262 -4.38 22.05 -14.66
CA GLU A 262 -3.37 21.52 -15.58
C GLU A 262 -2.91 20.10 -15.20
N ILE A 263 -3.82 19.29 -14.64
CA ILE A 263 -3.59 17.86 -14.48
C ILE A 263 -3.59 17.20 -15.88
N PRO A 264 -2.49 16.57 -16.33
CA PRO A 264 -2.45 15.91 -17.62
C PRO A 264 -3.49 14.78 -17.72
N ALA A 265 -4.17 14.65 -18.86
CA ALA A 265 -5.17 13.59 -19.07
C ALA A 265 -4.60 12.18 -18.81
N VAL A 266 -3.36 11.95 -19.23
CA VAL A 266 -2.62 10.69 -19.05
C VAL A 266 -2.41 10.30 -17.58
N ALA A 267 -2.43 11.27 -16.65
CA ALA A 267 -2.29 10.96 -15.22
C ALA A 267 -3.49 10.17 -14.67
N TRP A 268 -4.64 10.23 -15.33
CA TRP A 268 -5.86 9.50 -14.92
C TRP A 268 -5.89 8.06 -15.43
N GLU A 269 -5.03 7.70 -16.38
CA GLU A 269 -4.98 6.37 -17.00
C GLU A 269 -4.32 5.32 -16.11
N TYR A 270 -3.40 5.74 -15.22
CA TYR A 270 -2.79 4.81 -14.27
C TYR A 270 -3.77 4.40 -13.17
N GLN A 271 -4.34 3.20 -13.32
CA GLN A 271 -5.35 2.64 -12.43
C GLN A 271 -4.80 1.55 -11.51
N LEU A 272 -5.27 1.57 -10.26
CA LEU A 272 -5.12 0.51 -9.28
C LEU A 272 -6.53 0.07 -8.86
N GLY A 273 -7.00 -0.99 -9.51
CA GLY A 273 -8.38 -1.47 -9.41
C GLY A 273 -9.31 -0.60 -10.26
N THR A 274 -10.32 0.00 -9.65
CA THR A 274 -11.33 0.82 -10.34
C THR A 274 -11.07 2.33 -10.24
N ARG A 275 -9.93 2.72 -9.67
CA ARG A 275 -9.58 4.11 -9.39
C ARG A 275 -8.20 4.43 -9.93
N SER A 276 -8.04 5.65 -10.43
CA SER A 276 -6.71 6.20 -10.71
C SER A 276 -5.92 6.40 -9.42
N ALA A 277 -4.60 6.46 -9.55
CA ALA A 277 -3.70 6.76 -8.42
C ALA A 277 -4.05 8.09 -7.73
N LEU A 278 -4.44 9.12 -8.49
CA LEU A 278 -4.89 10.40 -7.94
C LEU A 278 -6.20 10.27 -7.16
N GLU A 279 -7.17 9.50 -7.67
CA GLU A 279 -8.44 9.26 -6.96
C GLU A 279 -8.24 8.50 -5.64
N TRP A 280 -7.23 7.63 -5.54
CA TRP A 280 -6.85 7.00 -4.29
C TRP A 280 -6.44 8.03 -3.24
N VAL A 281 -5.60 9.00 -3.60
CA VAL A 281 -5.21 10.09 -2.69
C VAL A 281 -6.45 10.87 -2.24
N LEU A 282 -7.29 11.32 -3.19
CA LEU A 282 -8.50 12.09 -2.86
C LEU A 282 -9.44 11.32 -1.93
N ASP A 283 -9.69 10.04 -2.17
CA ASP A 283 -10.60 9.24 -1.37
C ASP A 283 -10.12 9.02 0.07
N GLN A 284 -8.81 8.89 0.28
CA GLN A 284 -8.24 8.60 1.60
C GLN A 284 -8.17 9.83 2.53
N TYR A 285 -8.16 11.04 1.97
CA TYR A 285 -8.18 12.30 2.74
C TYR A 285 -9.58 12.92 2.89
N LYS A 286 -10.63 12.23 2.43
CA LYS A 286 -12.01 12.65 2.73
C LYS A 286 -12.29 12.57 4.21
N GLU A 287 -12.87 13.63 4.76
CA GLU A 287 -13.47 13.62 6.09
C GLU A 287 -14.63 12.61 6.12
N ARG A 288 -14.60 11.70 7.09
CA ARG A 288 -15.64 10.69 7.28
C ARG A 288 -15.95 10.55 8.76
N THR A 289 -17.23 10.50 9.08
CA THR A 289 -17.69 10.15 10.42
C THR A 289 -17.42 8.67 10.68
N PRO A 290 -16.66 8.31 11.72
CA PRO A 290 -16.42 6.92 12.09
C PRO A 290 -17.73 6.17 12.39
N LYS A 291 -17.85 4.95 11.87
CA LYS A 291 -19.00 4.07 12.16
C LYS A 291 -19.00 3.62 13.62
N ASP A 292 -17.82 3.26 14.11
CA ASP A 292 -17.60 2.88 15.51
C ASP A 292 -17.98 4.04 16.45
N SER A 293 -18.84 3.76 17.42
CA SER A 293 -19.39 4.76 18.34
C SER A 293 -18.33 5.35 19.26
N THR A 294 -17.42 4.52 19.77
CA THR A 294 -16.34 4.96 20.67
C THR A 294 -15.38 5.87 19.91
N ILE A 295 -14.95 5.46 18.70
CA ILE A 295 -14.08 6.28 17.87
C ILE A 295 -14.75 7.60 17.50
N ARG A 296 -16.04 7.58 17.15
CA ARG A 296 -16.81 8.78 16.83
C ARG A 296 -16.90 9.75 18.01
N ALA A 297 -17.18 9.24 19.21
CA ALA A 297 -17.39 10.06 20.40
C ALA A 297 -16.08 10.60 20.99
N GLN A 298 -15.01 9.81 20.99
CA GLN A 298 -13.80 10.13 21.76
C GLN A 298 -12.60 10.51 20.90
N PHE A 299 -12.57 10.12 19.62
CA PHE A 299 -11.34 10.20 18.81
C PHE A 299 -11.56 10.68 17.37
N ASN A 300 -12.68 11.35 17.09
CA ASN A 300 -12.97 11.91 15.77
C ASN A 300 -12.40 13.32 15.64
N THR A 301 -11.07 13.40 15.54
CA THR A 301 -10.31 14.66 15.52
C THR A 301 -9.80 15.06 14.14
N TYR A 302 -10.07 14.26 13.11
CA TYR A 302 -9.54 14.51 11.77
C TYR A 302 -10.22 15.72 11.12
N GLN A 303 -9.43 16.69 10.70
CA GLN A 303 -9.85 17.83 9.87
C GLN A 303 -8.95 17.91 8.66
N PHE A 304 -9.54 18.02 7.46
CA PHE A 304 -8.80 18.07 6.22
C PHE A 304 -7.88 19.31 6.16
N ALA A 305 -8.28 20.41 6.77
CA ALA A 305 -7.51 21.65 6.82
C ALA A 305 -6.07 21.45 7.32
N ASP A 306 -5.88 20.56 8.31
CA ASP A 306 -4.56 20.25 8.89
C ASP A 306 -3.62 19.52 7.91
N TYR A 307 -4.17 18.91 6.86
CA TYR A 307 -3.45 18.07 5.89
C TYR A 307 -3.45 18.67 4.48
N LYS A 308 -4.07 19.83 4.26
CA LYS A 308 -4.28 20.43 2.94
C LYS A 308 -2.99 20.50 2.11
N GLU A 309 -1.93 21.09 2.67
CA GLU A 309 -0.66 21.27 1.96
C GLU A 309 0.03 19.94 1.67
N GLN A 310 0.01 19.01 2.64
CA GLN A 310 0.52 17.66 2.45
C GLN A 310 -0.22 16.94 1.31
N VAL A 311 -1.54 17.12 1.20
CA VAL A 311 -2.35 16.50 0.14
C VAL A 311 -2.05 17.11 -1.22
N ILE A 312 -1.88 18.43 -1.31
CA ILE A 312 -1.49 19.10 -2.56
C ILE A 312 -0.12 18.60 -3.04
N GLU A 313 0.87 18.53 -2.14
CA GLU A 313 2.21 18.02 -2.43
C GLU A 313 2.14 16.54 -2.88
N LEU A 314 1.40 15.71 -2.16
CA LEU A 314 1.22 14.31 -2.49
C LEU A 314 0.53 14.12 -3.85
N LEU A 315 -0.53 14.87 -4.15
CA LEU A 315 -1.20 14.84 -5.45
C LEU A 315 -0.24 15.21 -6.59
N ALA A 316 0.60 16.22 -6.40
CA ALA A 316 1.60 16.61 -7.40
C ALA A 316 2.63 15.50 -7.64
N ARG A 317 3.11 14.83 -6.59
CA ARG A 317 4.02 13.68 -6.72
C ARG A 317 3.34 12.48 -7.37
N VAL A 318 2.14 12.13 -6.94
CA VAL A 318 1.37 11.01 -7.51
C VAL A 318 0.97 11.30 -8.96
N CYS A 319 0.76 12.56 -9.34
CA CYS A 319 0.57 12.97 -10.74
C CYS A 319 1.83 12.65 -11.55
N ARG A 320 3.03 13.01 -11.06
CA ARG A 320 4.30 12.64 -11.72
C ARG A 320 4.44 11.13 -11.86
N VAL A 321 4.19 10.39 -10.78
CA VAL A 321 4.23 8.92 -10.78
C VAL A 321 3.30 8.39 -11.86
N SER A 322 2.05 8.82 -11.89
CA SER A 322 1.04 8.34 -12.85
C SER A 322 1.46 8.56 -14.31
N VAL A 323 1.91 9.78 -14.64
CA VAL A 323 2.40 10.10 -16.00
C VAL A 323 3.61 9.23 -16.37
N ALA A 324 4.57 9.12 -15.46
CA ALA A 324 5.78 8.32 -15.70
C ALA A 324 5.45 6.83 -15.86
N THR A 325 4.55 6.28 -15.05
CA THR A 325 4.10 4.89 -15.14
C THR A 325 3.45 4.60 -16.48
N VAL A 326 2.55 5.46 -16.96
CA VAL A 326 1.89 5.26 -18.26
C VAL A 326 2.91 5.32 -19.40
N ASN A 327 3.84 6.28 -19.37
CA ASN A 327 4.92 6.35 -20.36
C ASN A 327 5.78 5.07 -20.38
N LYS A 328 6.05 4.49 -19.20
CA LYS A 328 6.79 3.21 -19.08
C LYS A 328 5.97 2.04 -19.62
N MET A 329 4.67 1.99 -19.35
CA MET A 329 3.77 0.97 -19.92
C MET A 329 3.71 1.07 -21.46
N GLN A 330 3.73 2.28 -22.02
CA GLN A 330 3.83 2.48 -23.47
C GLN A 330 5.18 2.00 -24.03
N GLN A 331 6.28 2.23 -23.31
CA GLN A 331 7.59 1.68 -23.68
C GLN A 331 7.60 0.15 -23.67
N LEU A 332 6.98 -0.47 -22.66
CA LEU A 332 6.83 -1.94 -22.62
C LEU A 332 6.04 -2.44 -23.83
N ALA A 333 4.94 -1.78 -24.18
CA ALA A 333 4.10 -2.14 -25.32
C ALA A 333 4.84 -2.10 -26.68
N GLN A 334 5.96 -1.36 -26.77
CA GLN A 334 6.82 -1.31 -27.96
C GLN A 334 7.89 -2.42 -27.99
N LEU A 335 8.18 -3.06 -26.85
CA LEU A 335 9.12 -4.18 -26.81
C LEU A 335 8.50 -5.43 -27.45
N THR A 336 9.37 -6.26 -28.02
CA THR A 336 8.98 -7.55 -28.58
C THR A 336 8.32 -8.41 -27.51
N TRP A 337 7.13 -8.92 -27.83
CA TRP A 337 6.33 -9.73 -26.93
C TRP A 337 6.04 -11.07 -27.59
N LEU A 338 6.52 -12.14 -26.96
CA LEU A 338 6.21 -13.50 -27.36
C LEU A 338 4.97 -13.94 -26.59
N SER A 339 3.87 -14.17 -27.32
CA SER A 339 2.57 -14.55 -26.75
C SER A 339 2.48 -16.02 -26.35
N THR A 340 3.58 -16.77 -26.45
CA THR A 340 3.52 -18.23 -26.58
C THR A 340 3.44 -18.95 -25.23
N HIS A 341 2.53 -19.94 -25.22
CA HIS A 341 2.14 -20.86 -24.15
C HIS A 341 3.27 -21.64 -23.51
#